data_AF-A0AAV8XU65-F1
#
_entry.id   AF-A0AAV8XU65-F1
#
_cell.length_a   1.000
_cell.length_b   1.000
_cell.length_c   1.000
_cell.angle_alpha   90.00
_cell.angle_beta   90.00
_cell.angle_gamma   90.00
#
_symmetry.space_group_name_H-M   'P 1'
#
loop_
_entity.id
_entity.type
_entity.pdbx_description
1 polymer ?
#
loop_
_entity_poly.entity_id
_entity_poly.type
_entity_poly.pdbx_seq_one_letter_code
_entity_poly.pdbx_strand_id
1 'polypeptide(L)'
;MDMNGISSLSGSQTYLTSASSNENILEDIRNIIYTWKYKSEYNLNAIRNDLNKIIDEVILQSFGGKEDNDIFKAVSCIVYNEIYENLIPLIRGNFSKEDLFFYEKCQYFCKRNVTVGEFGSSIYNSVPFTSAVVELSILDNYKSPLEKINCLCSTYDLIFAELKLALVSLISKYSEKECEIPVINNEEIIPILMLVIIKSKLLYLPSNLFYIEFFADDMLRDNSNIRTILQVFQTVTQKIMQTEESSLKLCDDKLSPNLDVCETMEIMTFVENVTTNENDAVTLKDEEKRRLVSLITTSTAEKNFIPLDLPKLF
;
A
#
# COMPACT_ATOMS: atom_id res chain seq x y z
N MET A 1 15.83 -4.51 5.29
CA MET A 1 15.76 -5.98 5.13
C MET A 1 15.66 -6.24 3.65
N ASP A 2 16.74 -6.74 3.04
CA ASP A 2 16.78 -7.07 1.61
C ASP A 2 15.92 -8.31 1.33
N MET A 3 14.63 -8.11 1.05
CA MET A 3 13.73 -9.14 0.48
C MET A 3 14.04 -9.41 -1.01
N ASN A 4 15.08 -8.77 -1.56
CA ASN A 4 15.29 -8.62 -3.00
C ASN A 4 15.65 -9.92 -3.73
N GLY A 5 16.03 -10.99 -3.03
CA GLY A 5 16.39 -12.27 -3.65
C GLY A 5 15.21 -13.23 -3.89
N ILE A 6 14.21 -13.25 -3.01
CA ILE A 6 13.18 -14.31 -2.95
C ILE A 6 11.77 -13.75 -3.23
N SER A 7 11.66 -12.44 -3.45
CA SER A 7 10.38 -11.75 -3.59
C SER A 7 9.55 -12.12 -4.83
N SER A 8 10.15 -12.82 -5.80
CA SER A 8 9.52 -13.29 -7.02
C SER A 8 9.68 -14.79 -7.22
N LEU A 9 8.87 -15.39 -8.11
CA LEU A 9 9.05 -16.78 -8.52
C LEU A 9 10.46 -17.04 -9.06
N SER A 10 10.98 -16.18 -9.95
CA SER A 10 12.32 -16.34 -10.52
C SER A 10 13.41 -16.20 -9.46
N GLY A 11 13.22 -15.29 -8.50
CA GLY A 11 14.11 -15.14 -7.35
C GLY A 11 14.13 -16.38 -6.46
N SER A 12 12.94 -16.90 -6.13
CA SER A 12 12.78 -18.14 -5.36
C SER A 12 13.44 -19.34 -6.06
N GLN A 13 13.24 -19.49 -7.37
CA GLN A 13 13.87 -20.56 -8.16
C GLN A 13 15.39 -20.45 -8.17
N THR A 14 15.92 -19.25 -8.38
CA THR A 14 17.37 -18.98 -8.38
C THR A 14 17.97 -19.27 -7.01
N TYR A 15 17.31 -18.80 -5.95
CA TYR A 15 17.72 -19.04 -4.58
C TYR A 15 17.78 -20.53 -4.24
N LEU A 16 16.71 -21.31 -4.50
CA LEU A 16 16.70 -22.74 -4.22
C LEU A 16 17.74 -23.52 -5.02
N THR A 17 17.96 -23.15 -6.29
CA THR A 17 18.99 -23.78 -7.13
C THR A 17 20.39 -23.52 -6.57
N SER A 18 20.63 -22.34 -6.00
CA SER A 18 21.92 -22.00 -5.37
C SER A 18 22.09 -22.60 -3.96
N ALA A 19 21.00 -22.77 -3.22
CA ALA A 19 21.00 -23.25 -1.84
C ALA A 19 20.97 -24.79 -1.75
N SER A 20 20.46 -25.46 -2.78
CA SER A 20 20.38 -26.92 -2.84
C SER A 20 21.65 -27.52 -3.44
N SER A 21 22.02 -28.71 -2.96
CA SER A 21 23.02 -29.56 -3.64
C SER A 21 22.42 -30.37 -4.79
N ASN A 22 21.11 -30.27 -5.01
CA ASN A 22 20.38 -31.01 -6.02
C ASN A 22 20.09 -30.11 -7.24
N GLU A 23 20.69 -30.43 -8.38
CA GLU A 23 20.49 -29.71 -9.65
C GLU A 23 19.04 -29.84 -10.19
N ASN A 24 18.30 -30.86 -9.77
CA ASN A 24 16.93 -31.14 -10.20
C ASN A 24 15.87 -30.71 -9.17
N ILE A 25 16.24 -29.90 -8.17
CA ILE A 25 15.35 -29.50 -7.07
C ILE A 25 13.97 -29.01 -7.54
N LEU A 26 13.94 -28.19 -8.59
CA LEU A 26 12.67 -27.64 -9.11
C LEU A 26 11.78 -28.72 -9.71
N GLU A 27 12.37 -29.72 -10.36
CA GLU A 27 11.61 -30.82 -10.95
C GLU A 27 11.11 -31.80 -9.89
N ASP A 28 11.90 -32.03 -8.85
CA ASP A 28 11.48 -32.84 -7.71
C ASP A 28 10.30 -32.20 -6.96
N ILE A 29 10.33 -30.88 -6.76
CA ILE A 29 9.19 -30.13 -6.20
C ILE A 29 7.94 -30.34 -7.06
N ARG A 30 8.06 -30.18 -8.38
CA ARG A 30 6.92 -30.40 -9.30
C ARG A 30 6.42 -31.83 -9.25
N ASN A 31 7.30 -32.82 -9.21
CA ASN A 31 6.92 -34.22 -9.11
C ASN A 31 6.13 -34.50 -7.83
N ILE A 32 6.57 -33.96 -6.69
CA ILE A 32 5.82 -34.06 -5.43
C ILE A 32 4.42 -33.44 -5.59
N ILE A 33 4.33 -32.23 -6.15
CA ILE A 33 3.05 -31.56 -6.41
C ILE A 33 2.16 -32.36 -7.36
N TYR A 34 2.71 -32.97 -8.42
CA TYR A 34 1.92 -33.77 -9.36
C TYR A 34 1.44 -35.09 -8.78
N THR A 35 2.16 -35.66 -7.82
CA THR A 35 1.71 -36.84 -7.08
C THR A 35 0.67 -36.52 -6.01
N TRP A 36 0.49 -35.24 -5.68
CA TRP A 36 -0.52 -34.80 -4.74
C TRP A 36 -1.93 -35.04 -5.29
N LYS A 37 -2.67 -35.92 -4.62
CA LYS A 37 -4.05 -36.27 -4.99
C LYS A 37 -5.02 -35.25 -4.40
N TYR A 38 -5.30 -34.19 -5.15
CA TYR A 38 -6.37 -33.27 -4.82
C TYR A 38 -7.72 -34.01 -4.72
N LYS A 39 -8.47 -33.77 -3.63
CA LYS A 39 -9.83 -34.27 -3.44
C LYS A 39 -10.81 -33.10 -3.53
N SER A 40 -11.86 -33.25 -4.34
CA SER A 40 -12.90 -32.24 -4.56
C SER A 40 -13.71 -31.87 -3.32
N GLU A 41 -13.60 -32.66 -2.25
CA GLU A 41 -14.29 -32.43 -0.97
C GLU A 41 -13.49 -31.52 -0.01
N TYR A 42 -12.26 -31.11 -0.38
CA TYR A 42 -11.44 -30.29 0.50
C TYR A 42 -11.99 -28.87 0.63
N ASN A 43 -12.32 -28.48 1.87
CA ASN A 43 -12.49 -27.08 2.22
C ASN A 43 -11.11 -26.35 2.23
N LEU A 44 -11.13 -25.02 2.20
CA LEU A 44 -9.90 -24.21 2.13
C LEU A 44 -8.89 -24.51 3.26
N ASN A 45 -9.37 -24.80 4.48
CA ASN A 45 -8.49 -25.16 5.61
C ASN A 45 -7.78 -26.50 5.37
N ALA A 46 -8.51 -27.50 4.85
CA ALA A 46 -7.93 -28.79 4.51
C ALA A 46 -6.89 -28.66 3.38
N ILE A 47 -7.18 -27.83 2.36
CA ILE A 47 -6.21 -27.52 1.29
C ILE A 47 -4.95 -26.89 1.89
N ARG A 48 -5.09 -25.83 2.68
CA ARG A 48 -3.95 -25.15 3.31
C ARG A 48 -3.09 -26.11 4.14
N ASN A 49 -3.71 -26.95 4.96
CA ASN A 49 -2.99 -27.91 5.78
C ASN A 49 -2.23 -28.95 4.94
N ASP A 50 -2.82 -29.42 3.84
CA ASP A 50 -2.15 -30.37 2.95
C ASP A 50 -1.01 -29.70 2.16
N LEU A 51 -1.18 -28.45 1.73
CA LEU A 51 -0.10 -27.69 1.09
C LEU A 51 1.08 -27.44 2.02
N ASN A 52 0.81 -27.10 3.29
CA ASN A 52 1.86 -26.95 4.29
C ASN A 52 2.65 -28.27 4.48
N LYS A 53 1.96 -29.42 4.49
CA LYS A 53 2.66 -30.73 4.53
C LYS A 53 3.51 -30.98 3.28
N ILE A 54 3.05 -30.59 2.09
CA ILE A 54 3.85 -30.70 0.86
C ILE A 54 5.11 -29.84 0.97
N ILE A 55 4.97 -28.60 1.47
CA ILE A 55 6.10 -27.70 1.69
C ILE A 55 7.08 -28.33 2.68
N ASP A 56 6.61 -28.85 3.81
CA ASP A 56 7.44 -29.53 4.81
C ASP A 56 8.13 -30.78 4.25
N GLU A 57 7.41 -31.58 3.44
CA GLU A 57 7.95 -32.77 2.77
C GLU A 57 9.07 -32.40 1.78
N VAL A 58 8.87 -31.37 0.97
CA VAL A 58 9.89 -30.84 0.07
C VAL A 58 11.13 -30.40 0.85
N ILE A 59 10.95 -29.64 1.93
CA ILE A 59 12.05 -29.13 2.75
C ILE A 59 12.81 -30.28 3.40
N LEU A 60 12.10 -31.27 3.93
CA LEU A 60 12.70 -32.45 4.55
C LEU A 60 13.52 -33.26 3.56
N GLN A 61 12.95 -33.56 2.38
CA GLN A 61 13.60 -34.41 1.37
C GLN A 61 14.80 -33.72 0.71
N SER A 62 14.70 -32.42 0.44
CA SER A 62 15.67 -31.69 -0.38
C SER A 62 16.72 -30.93 0.41
N PHE A 63 16.40 -30.55 1.66
CA PHE A 63 17.27 -29.72 2.49
C PHE A 63 17.56 -30.35 3.86
N GLY A 64 17.16 -31.61 4.06
CA GLY A 64 17.43 -32.37 5.29
C GLY A 64 16.77 -31.78 6.53
N GLY A 65 15.68 -31.03 6.37
CA GLY A 65 14.98 -30.38 7.48
C GLY A 65 15.71 -29.18 8.08
N LYS A 66 16.58 -28.51 7.33
CA LYS A 66 17.14 -27.21 7.75
C LYS A 66 16.00 -26.23 7.99
N GLU A 67 15.90 -25.72 9.21
CA GLU A 67 15.01 -24.60 9.55
C GLU A 67 15.60 -23.30 9.01
N ASP A 68 15.28 -23.00 7.75
CA ASP A 68 15.62 -21.73 7.11
C ASP A 68 14.33 -21.10 6.58
N ASN A 69 13.98 -19.93 7.12
CA ASN A 69 12.77 -19.21 6.75
C ASN A 69 12.79 -18.81 5.27
N ASP A 70 13.96 -18.56 4.70
CA ASP A 70 14.11 -18.15 3.31
C ASP A 70 13.90 -19.36 2.36
N ILE A 71 14.36 -20.55 2.76
CA ILE A 71 14.01 -21.81 2.07
C ILE A 71 12.50 -22.04 2.12
N PHE A 72 11.88 -21.89 3.30
CA PHE A 72 10.44 -22.06 3.46
C PHE A 72 9.65 -21.12 2.55
N LYS A 73 9.99 -19.83 2.52
CA LYS A 73 9.35 -18.84 1.64
C LYS A 73 9.52 -19.17 0.17
N ALA A 74 10.73 -19.54 -0.25
CA ALA A 74 11.02 -19.86 -1.64
C ALA A 74 10.29 -21.13 -2.12
N VAL A 75 10.27 -22.19 -1.30
CA VAL A 75 9.50 -23.41 -1.60
C VAL A 75 8.01 -23.09 -1.65
N SER A 76 7.48 -22.38 -0.65
CA SER A 76 6.08 -21.97 -0.61
C SER A 76 5.69 -21.18 -1.86
N CYS A 77 6.53 -20.23 -2.29
CA CYS A 77 6.30 -19.43 -3.49
C CYS A 77 6.11 -20.31 -4.74
N ILE A 78 6.95 -21.32 -4.92
CA ILE A 78 6.87 -22.25 -6.06
C ILE A 78 5.62 -23.12 -5.95
N VAL A 79 5.37 -23.72 -4.78
CA VAL A 79 4.19 -24.58 -4.55
C VAL A 79 2.90 -23.82 -4.87
N TYR A 80 2.74 -22.62 -4.32
CA TYR A 80 1.55 -21.80 -4.57
C TYR A 80 1.42 -21.36 -6.03
N ASN A 81 2.53 -21.11 -6.74
CA ASN A 81 2.50 -20.78 -8.17
C ASN A 81 1.97 -21.95 -9.02
N GLU A 82 2.41 -23.18 -8.74
CA GLU A 82 2.04 -24.38 -9.51
C GLU A 82 0.56 -24.76 -9.31
N ILE A 83 0.03 -24.59 -8.09
CA ILE A 83 -1.37 -24.96 -7.77
C ILE A 83 -2.39 -23.84 -8.03
N TYR A 84 -1.94 -22.61 -8.32
CA TYR A 84 -2.79 -21.41 -8.30
C TYR A 84 -4.04 -21.54 -9.16
N GLU A 85 -3.90 -22.10 -10.36
CA GLU A 85 -5.02 -22.26 -11.31
C GLU A 85 -6.13 -23.17 -10.77
N ASN A 86 -5.79 -24.11 -9.87
CA ASN A 86 -6.75 -24.99 -9.21
C ASN A 86 -7.36 -24.34 -7.96
N LEU A 87 -6.61 -23.45 -7.31
CA LEU A 87 -6.97 -22.86 -6.02
C LEU A 87 -7.77 -21.57 -6.16
N ILE A 88 -7.35 -20.65 -7.02
CA ILE A 88 -7.95 -19.33 -7.13
C ILE A 88 -9.43 -19.33 -7.55
N PRO A 89 -9.93 -20.27 -8.39
CA PRO A 89 -11.36 -20.31 -8.73
C PRO A 89 -12.25 -20.62 -7.52
N LEU A 90 -11.76 -21.41 -6.56
CA LEU A 90 -12.50 -21.75 -5.34
C LEU A 90 -12.68 -20.51 -4.45
N ILE A 91 -11.64 -19.69 -4.36
CA ILE A 91 -11.67 -18.43 -3.60
C ILE A 91 -12.59 -17.44 -4.31
N ARG A 92 -12.37 -17.19 -5.60
CA ARG A 92 -13.17 -16.24 -6.39
C ARG A 92 -14.64 -16.64 -6.46
N GLY A 93 -14.96 -17.93 -6.41
CA GLY A 93 -16.34 -18.40 -6.28
C GLY A 93 -17.02 -17.88 -5.02
N ASN A 94 -16.32 -17.93 -3.88
CA ASN A 94 -16.82 -17.50 -2.58
C ASN A 94 -16.92 -15.98 -2.43
N PHE A 95 -16.10 -15.21 -3.16
CA PHE A 95 -16.03 -13.75 -3.09
C PHE A 95 -16.60 -13.05 -4.34
N SER A 96 -17.27 -13.80 -5.23
CA SER A 96 -17.70 -13.29 -6.55
C SER A 96 -18.60 -12.06 -6.47
N LYS A 97 -19.46 -11.96 -5.45
CA LYS A 97 -20.35 -10.82 -5.25
C LYS A 97 -19.58 -9.61 -4.72
N GLU A 98 -18.70 -9.84 -3.76
CA GLU A 98 -17.86 -8.84 -3.11
C GLU A 98 -16.88 -8.23 -4.11
N ASP A 99 -16.22 -9.06 -4.91
CA ASP A 99 -15.31 -8.65 -5.99
C ASP A 99 -16.04 -7.78 -7.02
N LEU A 100 -17.20 -8.23 -7.51
CA LEU A 100 -17.97 -7.47 -8.49
C LEU A 100 -18.45 -6.13 -7.93
N PHE A 101 -19.02 -6.13 -6.73
CA PHE A 101 -19.50 -4.91 -6.07
C PHE A 101 -18.37 -3.91 -5.85
N PHE A 102 -17.22 -4.38 -5.34
CA PHE A 102 -16.04 -3.57 -5.15
C PHE A 102 -15.56 -2.95 -6.48
N TYR A 103 -15.46 -3.76 -7.52
CA TYR A 103 -15.00 -3.33 -8.83
C TYR A 103 -15.92 -2.29 -9.47
N GLU A 104 -17.23 -2.50 -9.43
CA GLU A 104 -18.23 -1.54 -9.92
C GLU A 104 -18.11 -0.20 -9.19
N LYS A 105 -17.87 -0.25 -7.88
CA LYS A 105 -17.68 0.95 -7.07
C LYS A 105 -16.40 1.70 -7.43
N CYS A 106 -15.29 1.00 -7.61
CA CYS A 106 -14.06 1.60 -8.13
C CYS A 106 -14.26 2.19 -9.53
N GLN A 107 -14.98 1.51 -10.43
CA GLN A 107 -15.30 2.06 -11.74
C GLN A 107 -16.13 3.34 -11.65
N TYR A 108 -17.12 3.38 -10.77
CA TYR A 108 -17.95 4.56 -10.54
C TYR A 108 -17.10 5.77 -10.10
N PHE A 109 -16.26 5.59 -9.08
CA PHE A 109 -15.35 6.63 -8.60
C PHE A 109 -14.33 7.04 -9.68
N CYS A 110 -13.81 6.09 -10.45
CA CYS A 110 -12.96 6.39 -11.59
C CYS A 110 -13.65 7.29 -12.63
N LYS A 111 -14.90 6.98 -13.01
CA LYS A 111 -15.67 7.76 -14.00
C LYS A 111 -15.96 9.17 -13.52
N ARG A 112 -16.12 9.36 -12.21
CA ARG A 112 -16.28 10.68 -11.58
C ARG A 112 -14.98 11.47 -11.41
N ASN A 113 -13.84 10.89 -11.78
CA ASN A 113 -12.52 11.51 -11.60
C ASN A 113 -12.26 11.95 -10.16
N VAL A 114 -12.57 11.08 -9.20
CA VAL A 114 -12.38 11.41 -7.78
C VAL A 114 -10.93 11.80 -7.46
N THR A 115 -10.76 12.72 -6.52
CA THR A 115 -9.47 13.22 -6.05
C THR A 115 -9.21 12.81 -4.59
N VAL A 116 -7.96 12.94 -4.13
CA VAL A 116 -7.58 12.60 -2.73
C VAL A 116 -8.35 13.46 -1.71
N GLY A 117 -8.67 14.70 -2.07
CA GLY A 117 -9.34 15.69 -1.24
C GLY A 117 -10.79 15.35 -0.98
N GLU A 118 -11.45 14.66 -1.91
CA GLU A 118 -12.80 14.13 -1.70
C GLU A 118 -12.82 12.97 -0.70
N PHE A 119 -11.66 12.37 -0.41
CA PHE A 119 -11.46 11.39 0.66
C PHE A 119 -10.87 12.01 1.94
N GLY A 120 -10.82 13.34 2.03
CA GLY A 120 -10.42 14.06 3.25
C GLY A 120 -8.94 14.45 3.32
N SER A 121 -8.19 14.43 2.22
CA SER A 121 -6.82 14.99 2.19
C SER A 121 -6.58 15.89 0.98
N SER A 122 -6.69 17.21 1.20
CA SER A 122 -6.59 18.24 0.17
C SER A 122 -5.14 18.54 -0.25
N ILE A 123 -4.16 18.23 0.60
CA ILE A 123 -2.74 18.58 0.41
C ILE A 123 -2.12 17.82 -0.77
N TYR A 124 -2.53 16.57 -1.00
CA TYR A 124 -1.91 15.69 -1.99
C TYR A 124 -2.72 15.57 -3.30
N ASN A 125 -3.71 16.45 -3.50
CA ASN A 125 -4.61 16.42 -4.65
C ASN A 125 -3.93 16.47 -6.02
N SER A 126 -2.76 17.12 -6.09
CA SER A 126 -2.01 17.29 -7.33
C SER A 126 -1.03 16.16 -7.62
N VAL A 127 -0.83 15.22 -6.69
CA VAL A 127 0.14 14.12 -6.86
C VAL A 127 -0.51 12.99 -7.67
N PRO A 128 0.09 12.55 -8.79
CA PRO A 128 -0.56 11.61 -9.70
C PRO A 128 -0.50 10.14 -9.27
N PHE A 129 0.43 9.77 -8.38
CA PHE A 129 0.66 8.39 -7.90
C PHE A 129 0.76 7.31 -8.99
N THR A 130 1.28 7.68 -10.17
CA THR A 130 1.28 6.80 -11.36
C THR A 130 2.04 5.51 -11.09
N SER A 131 3.17 5.60 -10.40
CA SER A 131 4.04 4.44 -10.17
C SER A 131 3.36 3.43 -9.25
N ALA A 132 2.78 3.89 -8.15
CA ALA A 132 2.00 3.04 -7.24
C ALA A 132 0.78 2.41 -7.94
N VAL A 133 0.08 3.17 -8.79
CA VAL A 133 -1.07 2.65 -9.56
C VAL A 133 -0.66 1.53 -10.51
N VAL A 134 0.46 1.71 -11.22
CA VAL A 134 0.99 0.71 -12.17
C VAL A 134 1.43 -0.55 -11.43
N GLU A 135 2.20 -0.42 -10.34
CA GLU A 135 2.64 -1.56 -9.54
C GLU A 135 1.45 -2.35 -9.02
N LEU A 136 0.45 -1.68 -8.45
CA LEU A 136 -0.71 -2.37 -7.90
C LEU A 136 -1.57 -3.02 -8.99
N SER A 137 -1.63 -2.44 -10.20
CA SER A 137 -2.47 -2.95 -11.30
C SER A 137 -2.10 -4.36 -11.77
N ILE A 138 -0.88 -4.82 -11.49
CA ILE A 138 -0.39 -6.15 -11.85
C ILE A 138 -0.56 -7.18 -10.72
N LEU A 139 -1.20 -6.83 -9.60
CA LEU A 139 -1.42 -7.73 -8.46
C LEU A 139 -2.05 -9.08 -8.86
N ASP A 140 -2.97 -9.05 -9.82
CA ASP A 140 -3.66 -10.26 -10.32
C ASP A 140 -2.76 -11.18 -11.16
N ASN A 141 -1.65 -10.68 -11.70
CA ASN A 141 -0.70 -11.47 -12.48
C ASN A 141 0.18 -12.36 -11.61
N TYR A 142 0.39 -11.97 -10.35
CA TYR A 142 1.12 -12.77 -9.37
C TYR A 142 0.27 -13.93 -8.86
N LYS A 143 0.88 -15.11 -8.68
CA LYS A 143 0.17 -16.32 -8.28
C LYS A 143 0.44 -16.73 -6.84
N SER A 144 1.66 -16.52 -6.33
CA SER A 144 1.94 -16.82 -4.93
C SER A 144 1.45 -15.72 -3.99
N PRO A 145 1.11 -16.06 -2.74
CA PRO A 145 0.84 -15.07 -1.70
C PRO A 145 2.05 -14.15 -1.43
N LEU A 146 3.26 -14.70 -1.52
CA LEU A 146 4.51 -13.94 -1.33
C LEU A 146 4.66 -12.82 -2.36
N GLU A 147 4.51 -13.14 -3.65
CA GLU A 147 4.60 -12.16 -4.73
C GLU A 147 3.52 -11.09 -4.60
N LYS A 148 2.29 -11.49 -4.26
CA LYS A 148 1.20 -10.53 -4.03
C LYS A 148 1.48 -9.61 -2.84
N ILE A 149 2.00 -10.14 -1.73
CA ILE A 149 2.46 -9.34 -0.59
C ILE A 149 3.52 -8.33 -1.03
N ASN A 150 4.51 -8.77 -1.81
CA ASN A 150 5.57 -7.88 -2.25
C ASN A 150 5.02 -6.77 -3.14
N CYS A 151 4.07 -7.07 -4.01
CA CYS A 151 3.35 -6.05 -4.79
C CYS A 151 2.65 -5.01 -3.87
N LEU A 152 1.99 -5.45 -2.79
CA LEU A 152 1.37 -4.53 -1.82
C LEU A 152 2.43 -3.67 -1.11
N CYS A 153 3.54 -4.26 -0.67
CA CYS A 153 4.65 -3.54 -0.01
C CYS A 153 5.28 -2.53 -0.96
N SER A 154 5.62 -2.94 -2.19
CA SER A 154 6.21 -2.06 -3.21
C SER A 154 5.27 -0.94 -3.60
N THR A 155 3.96 -1.21 -3.73
CA THR A 155 2.95 -0.16 -3.92
C THR A 155 2.98 0.85 -2.78
N TYR A 156 3.02 0.38 -1.53
CA TYR A 156 3.06 1.22 -0.35
C TYR A 156 4.32 2.10 -0.32
N ASP A 157 5.49 1.52 -0.63
CA ASP A 157 6.76 2.25 -0.72
C ASP A 157 6.77 3.29 -1.85
N LEU A 158 6.17 2.96 -3.01
CA LEU A 158 6.04 3.88 -4.14
C LEU A 158 5.16 5.09 -3.80
N ILE A 159 4.07 4.90 -3.04
CA ILE A 159 3.26 6.01 -2.54
C ILE A 159 4.11 6.98 -1.73
N PHE A 160 4.92 6.49 -0.79
CA PHE A 160 5.80 7.34 -0.01
C PHE A 160 6.89 8.00 -0.84
N ALA A 161 7.45 7.30 -1.83
CA ALA A 161 8.45 7.87 -2.72
C ALA A 161 7.87 9.03 -3.54
N GLU A 162 6.69 8.84 -4.12
CA GLU A 162 5.98 9.87 -4.90
C GLU A 162 5.55 11.05 -4.02
N LEU A 163 5.09 10.80 -2.78
CA LEU A 163 4.80 11.85 -1.80
C LEU A 163 6.04 12.68 -1.43
N LYS A 164 7.14 12.01 -1.07
CA LYS A 164 8.39 12.69 -0.72
C LYS A 164 8.89 13.54 -1.87
N LEU A 165 8.82 13.03 -3.10
CA LEU A 165 9.22 13.79 -4.29
C LEU A 165 8.33 15.04 -4.49
N ALA A 166 7.02 14.90 -4.31
CA ALA A 166 6.10 16.03 -4.41
C ALA A 166 6.38 17.11 -3.34
N LEU A 167 6.61 16.68 -2.08
CA LEU A 167 6.95 17.58 -0.99
C LEU A 167 8.29 18.31 -1.23
N VAL A 168 9.32 17.59 -1.68
CA VAL A 168 10.61 18.19 -2.04
C VAL A 168 10.45 19.21 -3.16
N SER A 169 9.66 18.89 -4.19
CA SER A 169 9.37 19.82 -5.29
C SER A 169 8.67 21.08 -4.79
N LEU A 170 7.70 20.95 -3.90
CA LEU A 170 6.97 22.08 -3.31
C LEU A 170 7.90 22.94 -2.44
N ILE A 171 8.68 22.33 -1.54
CA ILE A 171 9.64 23.05 -0.68
C ILE A 171 10.67 23.79 -1.54
N SER A 172 11.26 23.14 -2.54
CA SER A 172 12.29 23.75 -3.41
C SER A 172 11.78 24.96 -4.21
N LYS A 173 10.47 25.00 -4.53
CA LYS A 173 9.86 26.07 -5.30
C LYS A 173 9.50 27.29 -4.45
N TYR A 174 9.25 27.10 -3.15
CA TYR A 174 8.66 28.11 -2.28
C TYR A 174 9.50 28.44 -1.02
N SER A 175 10.58 27.71 -0.75
CA SER A 175 11.46 27.96 0.39
C SER A 175 12.88 28.24 -0.06
N GLU A 176 13.41 29.43 0.28
CA GLU A 176 14.84 29.76 0.14
C GLU A 176 15.73 29.00 1.14
N LYS A 177 15.15 28.16 1.99
CA LYS A 177 15.85 27.37 3.00
C LYS A 177 15.44 25.90 2.89
N GLU A 178 16.42 25.03 2.76
CA GLU A 178 16.27 23.58 2.86
C GLU A 178 15.78 23.24 4.27
N CYS A 179 14.46 23.23 4.47
CA CYS A 179 13.83 22.86 5.73
C CYS A 179 13.22 21.47 5.62
N GLU A 180 13.29 20.77 6.75
CA GLU A 180 13.02 19.34 6.93
C GLU A 180 11.73 18.88 6.24
N ILE A 181 11.83 17.78 5.47
CA ILE A 181 10.67 17.16 4.82
C ILE A 181 9.73 16.67 5.94
N PRO A 182 8.45 17.10 5.96
CA PRO A 182 7.52 16.70 7.01
C PRO A 182 7.34 15.19 7.04
N VAL A 183 7.26 14.62 8.25
CA VAL A 183 7.01 13.20 8.46
C VAL A 183 5.56 12.89 8.10
N ILE A 184 5.36 12.04 7.09
CA ILE A 184 4.04 11.60 6.65
C ILE A 184 3.54 10.51 7.60
N ASN A 185 2.35 10.71 8.17
CA ASN A 185 1.74 9.73 9.07
C ASN A 185 0.91 8.70 8.28
N ASN A 186 0.78 7.48 8.82
CA ASN A 186 -0.01 6.41 8.16
C ASN A 186 -1.49 6.78 7.96
N GLU A 187 -2.06 7.66 8.79
CA GLU A 187 -3.44 8.13 8.63
C GLU A 187 -3.64 8.95 7.35
N GLU A 188 -2.61 9.69 6.93
CA GLU A 188 -2.62 10.53 5.73
C GLU A 188 -2.54 9.70 4.44
N ILE A 189 -2.09 8.45 4.56
CA ILE A 189 -1.95 7.51 3.43
C ILE A 189 -3.28 6.89 3.05
N ILE A 190 -4.23 6.78 3.99
CA ILE A 190 -5.51 6.11 3.73
C ILE A 190 -6.25 6.73 2.53
N PRO A 191 -6.47 8.07 2.45
CA PRO A 191 -7.10 8.71 1.29
C PRO A 191 -6.34 8.49 -0.02
N ILE A 192 -5.00 8.47 0.05
CA ILE A 192 -4.14 8.27 -1.12
C ILE A 192 -4.25 6.83 -1.61
N LEU A 193 -4.16 5.87 -0.70
CA LEU A 193 -4.27 4.46 -1.03
C LEU A 193 -5.68 4.12 -1.55
N MET A 194 -6.73 4.78 -1.05
CA MET A 194 -8.07 4.71 -1.64
C MET A 194 -8.03 5.09 -3.12
N LEU A 195 -7.42 6.24 -3.45
CA LEU A 195 -7.29 6.69 -4.83
C LEU A 195 -6.46 5.72 -5.68
N VAL A 196 -5.31 5.25 -5.19
CA VAL A 196 -4.45 4.30 -5.90
C VAL A 196 -5.22 3.02 -6.23
N ILE A 197 -5.87 2.42 -5.24
CA ILE A 197 -6.69 1.22 -5.43
C ILE A 197 -7.81 1.44 -6.46
N ILE A 198 -8.52 2.56 -6.37
CA ILE A 198 -9.58 2.92 -7.33
C ILE A 198 -9.02 3.00 -8.76
N LYS A 199 -7.87 3.67 -8.93
CA LYS A 199 -7.25 3.89 -10.24
C LYS A 199 -6.59 2.63 -10.81
N SER A 200 -6.17 1.68 -9.98
CA SER A 200 -5.61 0.39 -10.39
C SER A 200 -6.64 -0.59 -10.97
N LYS A 201 -7.96 -0.34 -10.78
CA LYS A 201 -9.07 -1.09 -11.42
C LYS A 201 -8.98 -2.61 -11.20
N LEU A 202 -8.72 -3.01 -9.97
CA LEU A 202 -8.57 -4.42 -9.58
C LEU A 202 -9.95 -5.09 -9.44
N LEU A 203 -10.22 -6.09 -10.28
CA LEU A 203 -11.49 -6.83 -10.22
C LEU A 203 -11.55 -7.76 -9.01
N TYR A 204 -10.45 -8.43 -8.70
CA TYR A 204 -10.42 -9.48 -7.68
C TYR A 204 -9.70 -9.05 -6.39
N LEU A 205 -9.71 -7.75 -6.05
CA LEU A 205 -8.97 -7.28 -4.87
C LEU A 205 -9.44 -7.95 -3.56
N PRO A 206 -10.75 -7.99 -3.23
CA PRO A 206 -11.21 -8.73 -2.06
C PRO A 206 -10.72 -10.19 -2.02
N SER A 207 -10.87 -10.93 -3.13
CA SER A 207 -10.34 -12.29 -3.27
C SER A 207 -8.83 -12.38 -3.04
N ASN A 208 -8.04 -11.45 -3.60
CA ASN A 208 -6.59 -11.41 -3.45
C ASN A 208 -6.18 -11.15 -2.00
N LEU A 209 -6.83 -10.21 -1.31
CA LEU A 209 -6.52 -9.90 0.08
C LEU A 209 -6.82 -11.09 1.00
N PHE A 210 -7.94 -11.78 0.77
CA PHE A 210 -8.25 -13.02 1.49
C PHE A 210 -7.22 -14.12 1.18
N TYR A 211 -6.85 -14.30 -0.10
CA TYR A 211 -5.86 -15.30 -0.50
C TYR A 211 -4.51 -15.06 0.19
N ILE A 212 -4.06 -13.80 0.25
CA ILE A 212 -2.85 -13.42 0.98
C ILE A 212 -2.99 -13.73 2.47
N GLU A 213 -4.03 -13.23 3.12
CA GLU A 213 -4.25 -13.42 4.57
C GLU A 213 -4.29 -14.89 4.95
N PHE A 214 -4.97 -15.70 4.13
CA PHE A 214 -5.23 -17.09 4.45
C PHE A 214 -4.02 -18.00 4.20
N PHE A 215 -3.30 -17.82 3.10
CA PHE A 215 -2.19 -18.71 2.70
C PHE A 215 -0.80 -18.18 3.06
N ALA A 216 -0.66 -16.91 3.43
CA ALA A 216 0.61 -16.33 3.90
C ALA A 216 0.69 -16.14 5.43
N ASP A 217 -0.21 -16.75 6.21
CA ASP A 217 -0.30 -16.57 7.68
C ASP A 217 1.07 -16.74 8.38
N ASP A 218 1.87 -17.74 8.00
CA ASP A 218 3.21 -17.93 8.55
C ASP A 218 4.12 -16.70 8.32
N MET A 219 4.10 -16.15 7.09
CA MET A 219 4.85 -14.95 6.73
C MET A 219 4.34 -13.69 7.44
N LEU A 220 3.03 -13.61 7.68
CA LEU A 220 2.37 -12.49 8.37
C LEU A 220 2.61 -12.51 9.88
N ARG A 221 2.78 -13.70 10.48
CA ARG A 221 3.14 -13.85 11.90
C ARG A 221 4.55 -13.34 12.16
N ASP A 222 5.48 -13.69 11.27
CA ASP A 222 6.90 -13.33 11.39
C ASP A 222 7.20 -11.86 11.12
N ASN A 223 6.33 -11.15 10.39
CA ASN A 223 6.59 -9.77 9.98
C ASN A 223 5.42 -8.82 10.28
N SER A 224 5.55 -8.07 11.38
CA SER A 224 4.55 -7.08 11.81
C SER A 224 4.31 -5.97 10.79
N ASN A 225 5.32 -5.58 10.02
CA ASN A 225 5.21 -4.50 9.04
C ASN A 225 4.35 -4.95 7.85
N ILE A 226 4.63 -6.14 7.32
CA ILE A 226 3.82 -6.74 6.24
C ILE A 226 2.37 -6.90 6.69
N ARG A 227 2.16 -7.41 7.91
CA ARG A 227 0.81 -7.55 8.48
C ARG A 227 0.10 -6.20 8.59
N THR A 228 0.79 -5.16 9.02
CA THR A 228 0.23 -3.80 9.10
C THR A 228 -0.15 -3.28 7.71
N ILE A 229 0.72 -3.47 6.72
CA ILE A 229 0.44 -3.07 5.32
C ILE A 229 -0.82 -3.78 4.82
N LEU A 230 -0.91 -5.11 4.98
CA LEU A 230 -2.10 -5.88 4.58
C LEU A 230 -3.38 -5.34 5.25
N GLN A 231 -3.33 -5.07 6.56
CA GLN A 231 -4.45 -4.51 7.31
C GLN A 231 -4.86 -3.12 6.81
N VAL A 232 -3.91 -2.30 6.39
CA VAL A 232 -4.20 -0.99 5.78
C VAL A 232 -4.92 -1.18 4.44
N PHE A 233 -4.47 -2.10 3.58
CA PHE A 233 -5.18 -2.43 2.33
C PHE A 233 -6.61 -2.98 2.58
N GLN A 234 -6.78 -3.86 3.56
CA GLN A 234 -8.10 -4.38 3.96
C GLN A 234 -9.01 -3.26 4.47
N THR A 235 -8.49 -2.39 5.34
CA THR A 235 -9.21 -1.24 5.89
C THR A 235 -9.65 -0.28 4.79
N VAL A 236 -8.75 0.02 3.86
CA VAL A 236 -9.04 0.90 2.71
C VAL A 236 -10.08 0.28 1.79
N THR A 237 -9.99 -1.02 1.51
CA THR A 237 -10.97 -1.74 0.69
C THR A 237 -12.36 -1.65 1.32
N GLN A 238 -12.47 -1.88 2.63
CA GLN A 238 -13.74 -1.73 3.35
C GLN A 238 -14.25 -0.30 3.34
N LYS A 239 -13.38 0.71 3.53
CA LYS A 239 -13.76 2.12 3.42
C LYS A 239 -14.33 2.46 2.04
N ILE A 240 -13.70 1.99 0.96
CA ILE A 240 -14.23 2.17 -0.41
C ILE A 240 -15.63 1.54 -0.50
N MET A 241 -15.79 0.28 -0.06
CA MET A 241 -17.08 -0.43 -0.08
C MET A 241 -18.18 0.25 0.76
N GLN A 242 -17.83 0.99 1.81
CA GLN A 242 -18.77 1.70 2.68
C GLN A 242 -19.02 3.16 2.28
N THR A 243 -18.12 3.78 1.50
CA THR A 243 -18.24 5.20 1.10
C THR A 243 -19.53 5.44 0.31
N GLU A 244 -20.40 6.32 0.77
CA GLU A 244 -21.64 6.63 0.05
C GLU A 244 -21.36 7.50 -1.18
N GLU A 245 -21.97 7.14 -2.31
CA GLU A 245 -21.80 7.88 -3.57
C GLU A 245 -22.29 9.33 -3.49
N SER A 246 -23.27 9.59 -2.61
CA SER A 246 -23.84 10.91 -2.30
C SER A 246 -22.96 11.77 -1.40
N SER A 247 -22.05 11.17 -0.63
CA SER A 247 -21.19 11.90 0.30
C SER A 247 -19.99 12.58 -0.36
N LEU A 248 -19.62 12.17 -1.58
CA LEU A 248 -18.55 12.80 -2.33
C LEU A 248 -19.06 14.10 -2.95
N LYS A 249 -18.77 15.22 -2.30
CA LYS A 249 -18.94 16.54 -2.91
C LYS A 249 -17.89 16.67 -4.00
N LEU A 250 -18.35 16.76 -5.26
CA LEU A 250 -17.49 17.08 -6.38
C LEU A 250 -16.72 18.36 -6.05
N CYS A 251 -15.41 18.25 -5.88
CA CYS A 251 -14.57 19.43 -5.85
C CYS A 251 -14.43 19.90 -7.31
N ASP A 252 -15.28 20.84 -7.73
CA ASP A 252 -15.10 21.58 -9.00
C ASP A 252 -13.78 22.39 -9.00
N ASP A 253 -13.14 22.50 -7.84
CA ASP A 253 -11.79 22.99 -7.66
C ASP A 253 -10.79 21.99 -8.25
N LYS A 254 -10.71 21.96 -9.58
CA LYS A 254 -9.40 21.83 -10.22
C LYS A 254 -8.57 23.00 -9.69
N LEU A 255 -7.91 22.79 -8.55
CA LEU A 255 -6.76 23.58 -8.14
C LEU A 255 -5.89 23.64 -9.38
N SER A 256 -5.89 24.80 -10.03
CA SER A 256 -5.06 24.99 -11.20
C SER A 256 -3.63 24.69 -10.72
N PRO A 257 -2.79 24.01 -11.50
CA PRO A 257 -1.42 23.67 -11.10
C PRO A 257 -0.57 24.91 -10.78
N ASN A 258 -1.13 26.11 -10.92
CA ASN A 258 -0.60 27.38 -10.51
C ASN A 258 -1.54 27.99 -9.46
N LEU A 259 -1.32 27.74 -8.17
CA LEU A 259 -1.84 28.66 -7.15
C LEU A 259 -1.28 30.04 -7.51
N ASP A 260 -2.15 30.95 -7.94
CA ASP A 260 -1.76 32.31 -8.29
C ASP A 260 -1.32 33.02 -7.02
N VAL A 261 -0.34 33.92 -7.14
CA VAL A 261 0.16 34.74 -6.02
C VAL A 261 -0.99 35.50 -5.36
N CYS A 262 -2.03 35.85 -6.15
CA CYS A 262 -3.25 36.47 -5.68
C CYS A 262 -4.07 35.56 -4.73
N GLU A 263 -4.22 34.27 -5.04
CA GLU A 263 -4.93 33.31 -4.16
C GLU A 263 -4.21 33.14 -2.83
N THR A 264 -2.87 33.12 -2.82
CA THR A 264 -2.09 33.09 -1.57
C THR A 264 -2.21 34.38 -0.75
N MET A 265 -2.29 35.55 -1.41
CA MET A 265 -2.53 36.84 -0.74
C MET A 265 -3.94 36.94 -0.16
N GLU A 266 -4.95 36.41 -0.85
CA GLU A 266 -6.32 36.33 -0.35
C GLU A 266 -6.44 35.38 0.86
N ILE A 267 -5.72 34.26 0.85
CA ILE A 267 -5.68 33.33 1.99
C ILE A 267 -4.99 33.98 3.20
N MET A 268 -3.90 34.75 2.99
CA MET A 268 -3.22 35.48 4.08
C MET A 268 -4.07 36.61 4.65
N THR A 269 -4.74 37.40 3.80
CA THR A 269 -5.61 38.51 4.24
C THR A 269 -6.91 38.02 4.90
N PHE A 270 -7.42 36.85 4.52
CA PHE A 270 -8.57 36.24 5.19
C PHE A 270 -8.23 35.86 6.65
N VAL A 271 -7.03 35.36 6.92
CA VAL A 271 -6.61 34.95 8.27
C VAL A 271 -6.43 36.14 9.21
N GLU A 272 -5.87 37.26 8.74
CA GLU A 272 -5.75 38.49 9.53
C GLU A 272 -7.12 39.04 9.98
N ASN A 273 -8.14 38.90 9.12
CA ASN A 273 -9.50 39.32 9.40
C ASN A 273 -10.27 38.34 10.31
N VAL A 274 -9.91 37.05 10.35
CA VAL A 274 -10.51 36.05 11.26
C VAL A 274 -9.88 36.12 12.65
N THR A 275 -8.59 36.47 12.78
CA THR A 275 -7.95 36.69 14.08
C THR A 275 -8.47 37.92 14.83
N THR A 276 -9.21 38.81 14.16
CA THR A 276 -9.78 40.02 14.77
C THR A 276 -11.25 39.89 15.17
N ASN A 277 -11.96 38.82 14.76
CA ASN A 277 -13.37 38.59 15.08
C ASN A 277 -13.58 37.20 15.71
N GLU A 278 -13.46 37.12 17.05
CA GLU A 278 -13.60 35.88 17.84
C GLU A 278 -15.04 35.32 17.96
N ASN A 279 -16.01 35.77 17.16
CA ASN A 279 -17.44 35.45 17.39
C ASN A 279 -18.16 34.63 16.30
N ASP A 280 -17.49 34.17 15.25
CA ASP A 280 -18.13 33.33 14.23
C ASP A 280 -17.77 31.84 14.38
N ALA A 281 -18.77 30.98 14.17
CA ALA A 281 -18.66 29.53 14.24
C ALA A 281 -17.65 29.02 13.20
N VAL A 282 -16.49 28.59 13.68
CA VAL A 282 -15.37 28.08 12.88
C VAL A 282 -15.80 26.81 12.14
N THR A 283 -15.78 26.82 10.81
CA THR A 283 -16.06 25.62 10.02
C THR A 283 -14.82 24.74 9.93
N LEU A 284 -14.99 23.45 9.62
CA LEU A 284 -13.89 22.48 9.46
C LEU A 284 -12.84 22.96 8.43
N LYS A 285 -13.28 23.70 7.41
CA LYS A 285 -12.41 24.32 6.40
C LYS A 285 -11.57 25.47 6.96
N ASP A 286 -12.08 26.21 7.94
CA ASP A 286 -11.35 27.32 8.58
C ASP A 286 -10.25 26.78 9.50
N GLU A 287 -10.49 25.63 10.14
CA GLU A 287 -9.51 24.95 10.98
C GLU A 287 -8.39 24.29 10.15
N GLU A 288 -8.72 23.68 9.01
CA GLU A 288 -7.72 23.17 8.05
C GLU A 288 -6.83 24.28 7.49
N LYS A 289 -7.43 25.42 7.12
CA LYS A 289 -6.68 26.62 6.69
C LYS A 289 -5.81 27.18 7.81
N ARG A 290 -6.31 27.23 9.05
CA ARG A 290 -5.50 27.62 10.23
C ARG A 290 -4.32 26.69 10.47
N ARG A 291 -4.48 25.38 10.29
CA ARG A 291 -3.38 24.41 10.43
C ARG A 291 -2.32 24.57 9.35
N LEU A 292 -2.75 24.72 8.09
CA LEU A 292 -1.84 24.99 6.97
C LEU A 292 -1.05 26.28 7.22
N VAL A 293 -1.74 27.33 7.66
CA VAL A 293 -1.13 28.63 7.96
C VAL A 293 -0.22 28.50 9.17
N SER A 294 -0.63 27.88 10.28
CA SER A 294 0.23 27.64 11.44
C SER A 294 1.49 26.88 11.07
N LEU A 295 1.42 25.87 10.19
CA LEU A 295 2.60 25.18 9.68
C LEU A 295 3.54 26.14 8.95
N ILE A 296 3.01 27.01 8.10
CA ILE A 296 3.77 28.05 7.39
C ILE A 296 4.34 29.10 8.35
N THR A 297 3.56 29.58 9.33
CA THR A 297 3.99 30.61 10.30
C THR A 297 5.02 30.06 11.27
N THR A 298 4.86 28.84 11.78
CA THR A 298 5.85 28.20 12.66
C THR A 298 7.16 27.94 11.91
N SER A 299 7.09 27.51 10.64
CA SER A 299 8.29 27.39 9.79
C SER A 299 8.96 28.73 9.46
N THR A 300 8.23 29.85 9.52
CA THR A 300 8.78 31.20 9.26
C THR A 300 9.18 31.98 10.53
N ALA A 301 8.62 31.65 11.70
CA ALA A 301 8.82 32.40 12.95
C ALA A 301 9.95 31.90 13.86
N GLU A 302 10.39 30.63 13.75
CA GLU A 302 11.32 30.01 14.72
C GLU A 302 12.80 30.46 14.66
N LYS A 303 13.15 31.59 14.03
CA LYS A 303 14.50 32.19 14.15
C LYS A 303 14.56 33.68 14.48
N ASN A 304 13.64 34.16 15.31
CA ASN A 304 13.77 35.49 15.95
C ASN A 304 13.99 35.44 17.47
N PHE A 305 14.63 34.39 18.00
CA PHE A 305 15.22 34.43 19.34
C PHE A 305 16.64 33.83 19.34
N ILE A 306 17.64 34.70 19.21
CA ILE A 306 19.00 34.43 19.67
C ILE A 306 19.13 35.12 21.02
N PRO A 307 19.20 34.41 22.15
CA PRO A 307 19.91 34.92 23.31
C PRO A 307 21.39 34.69 23.06
N LEU A 308 22.14 35.77 22.83
CA LEU A 308 23.58 35.77 23.01
C LEU A 308 23.87 35.44 24.48
N ASP A 309 24.62 34.36 24.75
CA ASP A 309 25.83 34.39 25.59
C ASP A 309 26.41 32.98 25.88
N LEU A 310 27.63 32.75 25.38
CA LEU A 310 28.77 31.93 25.87
C LEU A 310 28.61 30.44 26.32
N PRO A 311 29.71 29.65 26.37
CA PRO A 311 30.83 29.50 25.43
C PRO A 311 31.01 28.03 24.97
N LYS A 312 31.75 27.86 23.88
CA LYS A 312 32.21 26.55 23.38
C LYS A 312 33.07 25.83 24.42
N LEU A 313 32.74 24.58 24.71
CA LEU A 313 33.62 23.59 25.34
C LEU A 313 33.44 22.25 24.62
N PHE A 314 34.50 21.88 23.89
CA PHE A 314 34.85 20.63 23.19
C PHE A 314 33.83 20.01 22.22
#